data_AF-A0A7X7J1T9-F1
#
_entry.id   AF-A0A7X7J1T9-F1
#
_cell.length_a   1.000
_cell.length_b   1.000
_cell.length_c   1.000
_cell.angle_alpha   90.00
_cell.angle_beta   90.00
_cell.angle_gamma   90.00
#
_symmetry.space_group_name_H-M   'P 1'
#
loop_
_entity.id
_entity.type
_entity.pdbx_description
1 polymer ?
#
loop_
_entity_poly.entity_id
_entity_poly.type
_entity_poly.pdbx_seq_one_letter_code
_entity_poly.pdbx_strand_id
1 'polypeptide(L)'
;MRNALLCLGASVALMVLSAPLARTFFLQIDLIIRRGVNPAAKQAFTREVRRSTEIMGLQRTCQVLTSPKTQPDDQAILVGLRSNNGLRAWAELLLLTRRADGAIASRPVDDDSSILAAIATARSAPPIRLYTAEVRSLVEKTFAEEPPRILAAHASSYVDAVCLSGSRPVLMELVRRLEALADRWDEAGKHAEARAAREAILDLMTDATRDARTPELAMLASEMMLPAATKLNMAERAERLGEFRDRWRQAFQGDRINWIPHTGQTVLAEKAHDRLMRSMTATLVAMATWVILAAIAIFMMVAILVTQPPDDITVQWRRLKRGPREAAVLACSPMLGFLVLIALADIPWTWLISYPTLKAGLLLPGLLLVSIGAATWISVQLREPFKPCPLPGKVAWAAAAFCVPTLLVLAMFVSPNREPWQPPALIQRLRLWGAVVGGVCLALAALWVIGGVVHRARTGLPAGVWARASLGTVASALLLTSFVLWGVLAVNQYCDIRHERAFVKAMADPVADKLGPDWLERYFLQPLAEQVPTTRTAG
;
A
#
# COMPACT_ATOMS: atom_id res chain seq x y z
N MET A 1 -11.96 16.81 -43.43
CA MET A 1 -11.12 15.60 -43.48
C MET A 1 -9.65 15.89 -43.14
N ARG A 2 -8.97 16.83 -43.80
CA ARG A 2 -7.57 17.23 -43.50
C ARG A 2 -7.27 17.49 -42.01
N ASN A 3 -8.09 18.29 -41.32
CA ASN A 3 -7.88 18.60 -39.90
C ASN A 3 -8.05 17.38 -38.98
N ALA A 4 -8.94 16.44 -39.33
CA ALA A 4 -9.12 15.21 -38.55
C ALA A 4 -7.90 14.28 -38.70
N LEU A 5 -7.36 14.16 -39.92
CA LEU A 5 -6.13 13.41 -40.18
C LEU A 5 -4.92 14.00 -39.45
N LEU A 6 -4.80 15.34 -39.39
CA LEU A 6 -3.77 16.01 -38.61
C LEU A 6 -3.89 15.72 -37.10
N CYS A 7 -5.09 15.78 -36.53
CA CYS A 7 -5.31 15.44 -35.12
C CYS A 7 -5.02 13.96 -34.82
N LEU A 8 -5.38 13.05 -35.73
CA LEU A 8 -5.07 11.62 -35.61
C LEU A 8 -3.56 11.37 -35.66
N GLY A 9 -2.87 11.96 -36.65
CA GLY A 9 -1.41 11.85 -36.77
C GLY A 9 -0.68 12.41 -35.55
N ALA A 10 -1.11 13.57 -35.04
CA ALA A 10 -0.56 14.17 -33.83
C ALA A 10 -0.83 13.32 -32.58
N SER A 11 -2.00 12.70 -32.47
CA SER A 11 -2.32 11.77 -31.37
C SER A 11 -1.42 10.52 -31.39
N VAL A 12 -1.22 9.92 -32.57
CA VAL A 12 -0.31 8.77 -32.72
C VAL A 12 1.13 9.15 -32.37
N ALA A 13 1.61 10.31 -32.81
CA ALA A 13 2.94 10.80 -32.45
C ALA A 13 3.09 10.99 -30.93
N LEU A 14 2.09 11.57 -30.26
CA LEU A 14 2.07 11.72 -28.80
C LEU A 14 2.08 10.37 -28.08
N MET A 15 1.40 9.36 -28.63
CA MET A 15 1.39 8.01 -28.06
C MET A 15 2.75 7.34 -28.16
N VAL A 16 3.42 7.47 -29.31
CA VAL A 16 4.80 7.00 -29.49
C VAL A 16 5.74 7.66 -28.48
N LEU A 17 5.60 8.98 -28.26
CA LEU A 17 6.37 9.70 -27.23
C LEU A 17 6.03 9.26 -25.80
N SER A 18 4.80 8.79 -25.54
CA SER A 18 4.36 8.28 -24.23
C SER A 18 4.76 6.82 -23.97
N ALA A 19 5.24 6.09 -24.97
CA ALA A 19 5.63 4.68 -24.87
C ALA A 19 6.56 4.34 -23.70
N PRO A 20 7.64 5.10 -23.39
CA PRO A 20 8.46 4.83 -22.21
C PRO A 20 7.68 4.96 -20.90
N LEU A 21 6.80 5.97 -20.78
CA LEU A 21 5.97 6.16 -19.59
C LEU A 21 4.96 5.02 -19.43
N ALA A 22 4.29 4.64 -20.52
CA ALA A 22 3.37 3.50 -20.53
C ALA A 22 4.09 2.20 -20.15
N ARG A 23 5.31 1.98 -20.64
CA ARG A 23 6.14 0.82 -20.26
C ARG A 23 6.41 0.79 -18.75
N THR A 24 6.79 1.92 -18.15
CA THR A 24 6.99 1.98 -16.69
C THR A 24 5.71 1.68 -15.91
N PHE A 25 4.57 2.18 -16.37
CA PHE A 25 3.27 1.90 -15.77
C PHE A 25 2.89 0.40 -15.85
N PHE A 26 3.12 -0.25 -17.00
CA PHE A 26 2.87 -1.69 -17.12
C PHE A 26 3.84 -2.52 -16.27
N LEU A 27 5.11 -2.11 -16.15
CA LEU A 27 6.05 -2.75 -15.22
C LEU A 27 5.59 -2.60 -13.77
N GLN A 28 5.01 -1.45 -13.39
CA GLN A 28 4.43 -1.27 -12.05
C GLN A 28 3.25 -2.23 -11.82
N ILE A 29 2.35 -2.38 -12.79
CA ILE A 29 1.26 -3.36 -12.73
C ILE A 29 1.82 -4.79 -12.64
N ASP A 30 2.83 -5.11 -13.43
CA ASP A 30 3.46 -6.43 -13.45
C ASP A 30 4.12 -6.73 -12.10
N LEU A 31 4.71 -5.74 -11.42
CA LEU A 31 5.26 -5.86 -10.06
C LEU A 31 4.18 -6.09 -8.99
N ILE A 32 2.93 -5.68 -9.26
CA ILE A 32 1.77 -6.00 -8.41
C ILE A 32 1.29 -7.43 -8.65
N ILE A 33 1.38 -7.91 -9.90
CA ILE A 33 0.79 -9.17 -10.35
C ILE A 33 1.77 -10.36 -10.29
N ARG A 34 3.06 -10.17 -10.57
CA ARG A 34 4.03 -11.28 -10.70
C ARG A 34 4.34 -11.93 -9.36
N ARG A 35 4.20 -13.25 -9.38
CA ARG A 35 4.52 -14.19 -8.31
C ARG A 35 5.96 -14.69 -8.44
N GLY A 36 6.70 -14.62 -7.34
CA GLY A 36 7.82 -15.51 -7.05
C GLY A 36 9.16 -14.80 -6.86
N VAL A 37 9.82 -15.11 -5.74
CA VAL A 37 11.21 -14.76 -5.47
C VAL A 37 12.11 -15.38 -6.54
N ASN A 38 13.06 -14.62 -7.10
CA ASN A 38 14.07 -15.17 -8.00
C ASN A 38 14.77 -16.37 -7.32
N PRO A 39 14.61 -17.61 -7.83
CA PRO A 39 15.10 -18.81 -7.16
C PRO A 39 16.62 -18.84 -7.04
N ALA A 40 17.34 -18.25 -8.01
CA ALA A 40 18.79 -18.15 -7.98
C ALA A 40 19.26 -17.20 -6.86
N ALA A 41 18.61 -16.05 -6.70
CA ALA A 41 18.89 -15.10 -5.63
C ALA A 41 18.57 -15.70 -4.25
N LYS A 42 17.46 -16.44 -4.12
CA LYS A 42 17.12 -17.19 -2.89
C LYS A 42 18.20 -18.22 -2.54
N GLN A 43 18.70 -18.98 -3.52
CA GLN A 43 19.78 -19.94 -3.28
C GLN A 43 21.11 -19.24 -2.92
N ALA A 44 21.43 -18.10 -3.54
CA ALA A 44 22.59 -17.29 -3.19
C ALA A 44 22.50 -16.76 -1.75
N PHE A 45 21.36 -16.17 -1.38
CA PHE A 45 21.09 -15.72 -0.02
C PHE A 45 21.25 -16.84 1.01
N THR A 46 20.65 -18.01 0.75
CA THR A 46 20.75 -19.17 1.65
C THR A 46 22.20 -19.64 1.81
N ARG A 47 23.02 -19.58 0.74
CA ARG A 47 24.44 -19.92 0.81
C ARG A 47 25.23 -18.91 1.64
N GLU A 48 24.97 -17.62 1.49
CA GLU A 48 25.66 -16.57 2.26
C GLU A 48 25.27 -16.60 3.74
N VAL A 49 23.98 -16.80 4.07
CA VAL A 49 23.55 -17.02 5.46
C VAL A 49 24.28 -18.21 6.08
N ARG A 50 24.39 -19.34 5.36
CA ARG A 50 25.11 -20.53 5.83
C ARG A 50 26.62 -20.31 6.02
N ARG A 51 27.21 -19.35 5.30
CA ARG A 51 28.63 -18.98 5.45
C ARG A 51 28.88 -18.05 6.63
N SER A 52 27.88 -17.26 7.03
CA SER A 52 27.99 -16.39 8.20
C SER A 52 27.98 -17.21 9.49
N THR A 53 29.13 -17.28 10.15
CA THR A 53 29.29 -17.95 11.44
C THR A 53 28.43 -17.31 12.53
N GLU A 54 28.24 -15.98 12.47
CA GLU A 54 27.46 -15.21 13.43
C GLU A 54 25.96 -15.48 13.33
N ILE A 55 25.40 -15.41 12.12
CA ILE A 55 23.97 -15.64 11.88
C ILE A 55 23.63 -17.12 12.13
N MET A 56 24.46 -18.04 11.65
CA MET A 56 24.28 -19.47 11.92
C MET A 56 24.43 -19.80 13.41
N GLY A 57 25.34 -19.12 14.11
CA GLY A 57 25.50 -19.23 15.55
C GLY A 57 24.21 -18.85 16.29
N LEU A 58 23.66 -17.66 15.99
CA LEU A 58 22.37 -17.22 16.52
C LEU A 58 21.25 -18.24 16.23
N GLN A 59 21.10 -18.67 14.98
CA GLN A 59 20.04 -19.60 14.58
C GLN A 59 20.13 -20.94 15.31
N ARG A 60 21.33 -21.52 15.39
CA ARG A 60 21.54 -22.78 16.10
C ARG A 60 21.25 -22.63 17.58
N THR A 61 21.76 -21.58 18.22
CA THR A 61 21.51 -21.34 19.64
C THR A 61 20.01 -21.15 19.90
N CYS A 62 19.32 -20.31 19.13
CA CYS A 62 17.88 -20.12 19.27
C CYS A 62 17.09 -21.41 19.01
N GLN A 63 17.39 -22.16 17.94
CA GLN A 63 16.71 -23.42 17.62
C GLN A 63 16.83 -24.44 18.76
N VAL A 64 18.02 -24.55 19.35
CA VAL A 64 18.27 -25.43 20.48
C VAL A 64 17.53 -24.94 21.71
N LEU A 65 17.60 -23.64 22.01
CA LEU A 65 16.90 -23.08 23.16
C LEU A 65 15.40 -23.21 23.02
N THR A 66 14.82 -23.13 21.81
CA THR A 66 13.38 -23.37 21.60
C THR A 66 12.95 -24.80 21.83
N SER A 67 13.86 -25.78 21.81
CA SER A 67 13.53 -27.17 22.15
C SER A 67 13.42 -27.34 23.67
N PRO A 68 12.27 -27.81 24.20
CA PRO A 68 12.08 -27.97 25.64
C PRO A 68 12.88 -29.15 26.23
N LYS A 69 13.46 -30.02 25.40
CA LYS A 69 14.17 -31.24 25.83
C LYS A 69 15.69 -31.11 25.88
N THR A 70 16.24 -29.93 25.61
CA THR A 70 17.68 -29.76 25.48
C THR A 70 18.37 -29.96 26.84
N GLN A 71 19.30 -30.89 26.90
CA GLN A 71 20.06 -31.20 28.10
C GLN A 71 21.17 -30.16 28.36
N PRO A 72 21.61 -30.01 29.61
CA PRO A 72 22.40 -28.87 30.04
C PRO A 72 23.91 -28.91 29.72
N ASP A 73 24.43 -30.03 29.19
CA ASP A 73 25.85 -30.20 28.85
C ASP A 73 26.25 -29.51 27.54
N ASP A 74 25.30 -28.85 26.90
CA ASP A 74 25.43 -28.16 25.63
C ASP A 74 26.09 -26.76 25.74
N GLN A 75 27.09 -26.58 26.61
CA GLN A 75 27.98 -25.40 26.53
C GLN A 75 28.59 -25.26 25.13
N ALA A 76 28.78 -26.38 24.43
CA ALA A 76 29.17 -26.45 23.02
C ALA A 76 28.21 -25.67 22.08
N ILE A 77 26.95 -25.48 22.45
CA ILE A 77 25.94 -24.80 21.65
C ILE A 77 26.04 -23.26 21.78
N LEU A 78 26.54 -22.77 22.92
CA LEU A 78 26.82 -21.35 23.12
C LEU A 78 28.14 -20.90 22.47
N VAL A 79 29.02 -21.85 22.07
CA VAL A 79 30.26 -21.57 21.32
C VAL A 79 29.98 -20.87 19.98
N GLY A 80 28.79 -21.08 19.41
CA GLY A 80 28.36 -20.39 18.20
C GLY A 80 28.12 -18.88 18.37
N LEU A 81 27.87 -18.40 19.59
CA LEU A 81 27.71 -16.98 19.89
C LEU A 81 29.07 -16.34 20.21
N ARG A 82 29.43 -15.30 19.47
CA ARG A 82 30.63 -14.50 19.74
C ARG A 82 30.54 -13.84 21.12
N SER A 83 31.69 -13.64 21.75
CA SER A 83 31.81 -13.03 23.09
C SER A 83 31.28 -11.59 23.17
N ASN A 84 31.13 -10.92 22.03
CA ASN A 84 30.57 -9.57 21.93
C ASN A 84 29.04 -9.54 21.77
N ASN A 85 28.34 -10.68 21.79
CA ASN A 85 26.89 -10.76 21.76
C ASN A 85 26.33 -11.05 23.15
N GLY A 86 25.61 -10.08 23.73
CA GLY A 86 24.97 -10.21 25.04
C GLY A 86 24.03 -11.39 25.19
N LEU A 87 23.45 -11.86 24.07
CA LEU A 87 22.53 -13.00 24.06
C LEU A 87 23.14 -14.25 24.72
N ARG A 88 24.47 -14.39 24.71
CA ARG A 88 25.14 -15.49 25.38
C ARG A 88 24.87 -15.50 26.89
N ALA A 89 25.04 -14.38 27.57
CA ALA A 89 24.81 -14.28 29.00
C ALA A 89 23.32 -14.49 29.35
N TRP A 90 22.42 -13.98 28.51
CA TRP A 90 20.98 -14.20 28.66
C TRP A 90 20.57 -15.67 28.41
N ALA A 91 21.22 -16.36 27.48
CA ALA A 91 20.99 -17.78 27.23
C ALA A 91 21.51 -18.66 28.38
N GLU A 92 22.67 -18.31 28.97
CA GLU A 92 23.19 -18.98 30.16
C GLU A 92 22.21 -18.83 31.34
N LEU A 93 21.65 -17.63 31.54
CA LEU A 93 20.59 -17.39 32.53
C LEU A 93 19.33 -18.22 32.26
N LEU A 94 18.88 -18.33 31.00
CA LEU A 94 17.74 -19.17 30.64
C LEU A 94 17.99 -20.65 30.99
N LEU A 95 19.18 -21.18 30.71
CA LEU A 95 19.52 -22.56 31.04
C LEU A 95 19.57 -22.78 32.55
N LEU A 96 20.13 -21.84 33.32
CA LEU A 96 20.15 -21.91 34.78
C LEU A 96 18.73 -21.93 35.37
N THR A 97 17.86 -21.02 34.92
CA THR A 97 16.46 -20.97 35.39
C THR A 97 15.66 -22.23 35.01
N ARG A 98 15.94 -22.86 33.86
CA ARG A 98 15.35 -24.16 33.49
C ARG A 98 15.79 -25.30 34.41
N ARG A 99 17.05 -25.31 34.85
CA ARG A 99 17.57 -26.32 35.80
C ARG A 99 16.95 -26.15 37.19
N ALA A 100 16.81 -24.90 37.65
CA ALA A 100 16.24 -24.59 38.96
C ALA A 100 14.77 -25.05 39.08
N ASP A 101 13.97 -24.90 38.01
CA ASP A 101 12.55 -25.32 38.02
C ASP A 101 12.34 -26.83 37.74
N GLY A 102 13.40 -27.64 37.67
CA GLY A 102 13.31 -29.08 37.38
C GLY A 102 12.81 -29.42 35.96
N ALA A 103 12.77 -28.42 35.06
CA ALA A 103 12.31 -28.59 33.67
C ALA A 103 13.32 -29.39 32.80
N ILE A 104 14.55 -29.57 33.30
CA ILE A 104 15.59 -30.39 32.70
C ILE A 104 16.01 -31.46 33.71
N ALA A 105 16.20 -32.70 33.26
CA ALA A 105 16.64 -33.85 34.07
C ALA A 105 18.12 -33.74 34.48
N SER A 106 18.46 -32.72 35.27
CA SER A 106 19.75 -32.52 35.91
C SER A 106 19.54 -32.23 37.39
N ARG A 107 20.57 -32.40 38.25
CA ARG A 107 20.47 -32.05 39.68
C ARG A 107 19.90 -30.62 39.84
N PRO A 108 18.86 -30.42 40.66
CA PRO A 108 18.33 -29.08 40.91
C PRO A 108 19.45 -28.21 41.46
N VAL A 109 19.62 -27.03 40.87
CA VAL A 109 20.50 -25.99 41.40
C VAL A 109 19.66 -25.22 42.40
N ASP A 110 19.74 -25.58 43.68
CA ASP A 110 18.99 -24.98 44.79
C ASP A 110 19.56 -23.62 45.26
N ASP A 111 20.37 -22.95 44.44
CA ASP A 111 21.10 -21.76 44.89
C ASP A 111 20.62 -20.49 44.18
N ASP A 112 19.68 -19.78 44.82
CA ASP A 112 19.21 -18.44 44.44
C ASP A 112 20.38 -17.47 44.15
N SER A 113 21.52 -17.63 44.84
CA SER A 113 22.70 -16.77 44.65
C SER A 113 23.34 -16.95 43.27
N SER A 114 23.28 -18.15 42.69
CA SER A 114 23.79 -18.43 41.36
C SER A 114 22.94 -17.77 40.27
N ILE A 115 21.62 -17.72 40.48
CA ILE A 115 20.67 -17.05 39.57
C ILE A 115 20.89 -15.53 39.65
N LEU A 116 21.06 -14.97 40.85
CA LEU A 116 21.34 -13.54 41.02
C LEU A 116 22.67 -13.12 40.39
N ALA A 117 23.73 -13.91 40.57
CA ALA A 117 25.02 -13.66 39.93
C ALA A 117 24.91 -13.71 38.39
N ALA A 118 24.12 -14.65 37.86
CA ALA A 118 23.84 -14.74 36.43
C ALA A 118 23.01 -13.54 35.92
N ILE A 119 22.03 -13.05 36.69
CA ILE A 119 21.29 -11.83 36.38
C ILE A 119 22.24 -10.62 36.31
N ALA A 120 23.10 -10.45 37.31
CA ALA A 120 24.08 -9.35 37.33
C ALA A 120 25.04 -9.43 36.13
N THR A 121 25.51 -10.64 35.81
CA THR A 121 26.37 -10.89 34.65
C THR A 121 25.66 -10.52 33.34
N ALA A 122 24.41 -10.95 33.16
CA ALA A 122 23.63 -10.66 31.96
C ALA A 122 23.34 -9.16 31.77
N ARG A 123 23.04 -8.44 32.86
CA ARG A 123 22.83 -6.98 32.81
C ARG A 123 24.10 -6.18 32.51
N SER A 124 25.26 -6.71 32.92
CA SER A 124 26.57 -6.10 32.62
C SER A 124 27.18 -6.52 31.28
N ALA A 125 26.53 -7.45 30.58
CA ALA A 125 27.02 -7.97 29.30
C ALA A 125 26.92 -6.92 28.19
N PRO A 126 27.64 -7.10 27.07
CA PRO A 126 27.44 -6.29 25.87
C PRO A 126 25.98 -6.35 25.39
N PRO A 127 25.49 -5.37 24.59
CA PRO A 127 24.13 -5.41 24.07
C PRO A 127 23.83 -6.66 23.24
N ILE A 128 22.56 -7.07 23.24
CA ILE A 128 22.07 -8.18 22.40
C ILE A 128 22.24 -7.82 20.92
N ARG A 129 22.76 -8.75 20.14
CA ARG A 129 22.81 -8.66 18.67
C ARG A 129 21.99 -9.78 18.05
N LEU A 130 20.90 -9.43 17.37
CA LEU A 130 20.05 -10.34 16.61
C LEU A 130 20.43 -10.35 15.11
N TYR A 131 21.44 -9.57 14.74
CA TYR A 131 22.00 -9.49 13.39
C TYR A 131 20.99 -9.11 12.30
N THR A 132 19.96 -8.33 12.66
CA THR A 132 18.89 -7.95 11.74
C THR A 132 19.40 -7.02 10.62
N ALA A 133 20.33 -6.12 10.94
CA ALA A 133 20.96 -5.22 9.99
C ALA A 133 21.85 -5.97 8.99
N GLU A 134 22.60 -6.97 9.46
CA GLU A 134 23.47 -7.81 8.64
C GLU A 134 22.65 -8.69 7.68
N VAL A 135 21.57 -9.30 8.17
CA VAL A 135 20.65 -10.06 7.30
C VAL A 135 20.00 -9.15 6.27
N ARG A 136 19.56 -7.94 6.65
CA ARG A 136 19.04 -6.95 5.71
C ARG A 136 20.06 -6.59 4.63
N SER A 137 21.31 -6.32 5.01
CA SER A 137 22.40 -6.02 4.08
C SER A 137 22.69 -7.19 3.13
N LEU A 138 22.63 -8.43 3.63
CA LEU A 138 22.77 -9.63 2.79
C LEU A 138 21.62 -9.75 1.77
N VAL A 139 20.38 -9.46 2.17
CA VAL A 139 19.25 -9.43 1.22
C VAL A 139 19.48 -8.36 0.17
N GLU A 140 19.80 -7.13 0.56
CA GLU A 140 20.06 -6.03 -0.38
C GLU A 140 21.17 -6.37 -1.39
N LYS A 141 22.24 -7.03 -0.93
CA LYS A 141 23.35 -7.48 -1.79
C LYS A 141 22.94 -8.60 -2.75
N THR A 142 22.23 -9.61 -2.25
CA THR A 142 21.91 -10.83 -3.03
C THR A 142 20.75 -10.65 -3.99
N PHE A 143 19.87 -9.70 -3.71
CA PHE A 143 18.71 -9.35 -4.53
C PHE A 143 18.89 -7.99 -5.22
N ALA A 144 20.13 -7.49 -5.40
CA ALA A 144 20.41 -6.14 -5.89
C ALA A 144 19.80 -5.79 -7.27
N GLU A 145 19.46 -6.80 -8.07
CA GLU A 145 18.78 -6.63 -9.36
C GLU A 145 17.27 -6.35 -9.21
N GLU A 146 16.70 -6.62 -8.03
CA GLU A 146 15.30 -6.37 -7.73
C GLU A 146 15.05 -4.88 -7.43
N PRO A 147 13.86 -4.36 -7.73
CA PRO A 147 13.46 -3.02 -7.35
C PRO A 147 13.58 -2.76 -5.84
N PRO A 148 14.00 -1.57 -5.39
CA PRO A 148 14.14 -1.19 -3.98
C PRO A 148 12.96 -1.57 -3.07
N ARG A 149 11.72 -1.47 -3.57
CA ARG A 149 10.52 -1.88 -2.82
C ARG A 149 10.42 -3.39 -2.58
N ILE A 150 10.82 -4.20 -3.56
CA ILE A 150 10.86 -5.67 -3.44
C ILE A 150 11.99 -6.08 -2.51
N LEU A 151 13.15 -5.44 -2.66
CA LEU A 151 14.29 -5.56 -1.75
C LEU A 151 13.89 -5.34 -0.29
N ALA A 152 13.20 -4.24 -0.01
CA ALA A 152 12.74 -3.91 1.33
C ALA A 152 11.75 -4.96 1.88
N ALA A 153 10.79 -5.41 1.07
CA ALA A 153 9.83 -6.45 1.45
C ALA A 153 10.52 -7.80 1.76
N HIS A 154 11.46 -8.21 0.91
CA HIS A 154 12.30 -9.39 1.16
C HIS A 154 13.11 -9.22 2.43
N ALA A 155 13.73 -8.05 2.65
CA ALA A 155 14.53 -7.81 3.83
C ALA A 155 13.72 -8.02 5.10
N SER A 156 12.50 -7.49 5.18
CA SER A 156 11.63 -7.71 6.34
C SER A 156 11.24 -9.18 6.53
N SER A 157 10.85 -9.87 5.46
CA SER A 157 10.44 -11.28 5.54
C SER A 157 11.60 -12.20 5.94
N TYR A 158 12.79 -11.98 5.38
CA TYR A 158 13.97 -12.77 5.71
C TYR A 158 14.53 -12.42 7.08
N VAL A 159 14.48 -11.16 7.53
CA VAL A 159 14.84 -10.78 8.92
C VAL A 159 13.93 -11.51 9.91
N ASP A 160 12.62 -11.55 9.68
CA ASP A 160 11.71 -12.29 10.56
C ASP A 160 12.02 -13.79 10.53
N ALA A 161 12.13 -14.38 9.34
CA ALA A 161 12.38 -15.81 9.20
C ALA A 161 13.74 -16.25 9.77
N VAL A 162 14.80 -15.48 9.55
CA VAL A 162 16.18 -15.85 9.91
C VAL A 162 16.50 -15.50 11.36
N CYS A 163 16.07 -14.32 11.85
CA CYS A 163 16.50 -13.80 13.15
C CYS A 163 15.39 -13.86 14.22
N LEU A 164 14.15 -13.48 13.88
CA LEU A 164 13.12 -13.22 14.89
C LEU A 164 12.23 -14.43 15.19
N SER A 165 12.02 -15.32 14.24
CA SER A 165 11.19 -16.53 14.40
C SER A 165 11.69 -17.43 15.53
N GLY A 166 13.01 -17.59 15.63
CA GLY A 166 13.67 -18.38 16.68
C GLY A 166 13.99 -17.61 17.95
N SER A 167 14.29 -16.30 17.87
CA SER A 167 14.67 -15.52 19.05
C SER A 167 13.47 -15.08 19.90
N ARG A 168 12.31 -14.78 19.29
CA ARG A 168 11.11 -14.36 20.01
C ARG A 168 10.67 -15.36 21.10
N PRO A 169 10.52 -16.67 20.82
CA PRO A 169 10.12 -17.62 21.86
C PRO A 169 11.14 -17.74 23.00
N VAL A 170 12.43 -17.61 22.69
CA VAL A 170 13.51 -17.64 23.69
C VAL A 170 13.42 -16.44 24.63
N LEU A 171 13.24 -15.24 24.08
CA LEU A 171 13.03 -14.01 24.86
C LEU A 171 11.76 -14.11 25.72
N MET A 172 10.65 -14.59 25.13
CA MET A 172 9.39 -14.76 25.85
C MET A 172 9.51 -15.73 27.02
N GLU A 173 10.18 -16.87 26.82
CA GLU A 173 10.36 -17.83 27.90
C GLU A 173 11.24 -17.26 29.02
N LEU A 174 12.34 -16.60 28.67
CA LEU A 174 13.25 -16.00 29.63
C LEU A 174 12.53 -14.95 30.49
N VAL A 175 11.78 -14.03 29.87
CA VAL A 175 10.99 -13.05 30.62
C VAL A 175 9.97 -13.73 31.52
N ARG A 176 9.23 -14.73 31.02
CA ARG A 176 8.23 -15.45 31.82
C ARG A 176 8.86 -16.12 33.05
N ARG A 177 10.06 -16.69 32.91
CA ARG A 177 10.79 -17.32 34.02
C ARG A 177 11.32 -16.30 35.01
N LEU A 178 11.87 -15.17 34.53
CA LEU A 178 12.32 -14.09 35.40
C LEU A 178 11.16 -13.46 36.19
N GLU A 179 10.00 -13.29 35.56
CA GLU A 179 8.81 -12.78 36.25
C GLU A 179 8.32 -13.77 37.31
N ALA A 180 8.30 -15.07 36.99
CA ALA A 180 7.94 -16.10 37.96
C ALA A 180 8.92 -16.20 39.13
N LEU A 181 10.23 -15.99 38.88
CA LEU A 181 11.24 -15.88 39.93
C LEU A 181 11.04 -14.64 40.80
N ALA A 182 10.78 -13.50 40.17
CA ALA A 182 10.52 -12.25 40.88
C ALA A 182 9.29 -12.37 41.79
N ASP A 183 8.22 -12.98 41.31
CA ASP A 183 7.00 -13.18 42.10
C ASP A 183 7.24 -14.14 43.27
N ARG A 184 7.97 -15.25 43.06
CA ARG A 184 8.38 -16.14 44.16
C ARG A 184 9.24 -15.43 45.21
N TRP A 185 10.19 -14.60 44.80
CA TRP A 185 11.03 -13.85 45.71
C TRP A 185 10.26 -12.78 46.47
N ASP A 186 9.32 -12.08 45.83
CA ASP A 186 8.45 -11.14 46.52
C ASP A 186 7.55 -11.81 47.56
N GLU A 187 6.94 -12.96 47.22
CA GLU A 187 6.15 -13.76 48.18
C GLU A 187 6.99 -14.23 49.37
N ALA A 188 8.28 -14.47 49.16
CA ALA A 188 9.24 -14.83 50.20
C ALA A 188 9.85 -13.63 50.95
N GLY A 189 9.45 -12.39 50.64
CA GLY A 189 9.99 -11.17 51.25
C GLY A 189 11.38 -10.72 50.75
N LYS A 190 11.89 -11.36 49.69
CA LYS A 190 13.17 -11.06 49.02
C LYS A 190 12.99 -9.99 47.94
N HIS A 191 12.62 -8.78 48.36
CA HIS A 191 12.24 -7.70 47.44
C HIS A 191 13.39 -7.16 46.58
N ALA A 192 14.64 -7.22 47.06
CA ALA A 192 15.80 -6.74 46.31
C ALA A 192 16.11 -7.66 45.11
N GLU A 193 16.00 -8.96 45.34
CA GLU A 193 16.15 -10.02 44.35
C GLU A 193 15.03 -9.94 43.29
N ALA A 194 13.78 -9.79 43.74
CA ALA A 194 12.63 -9.59 42.86
C ALA A 194 12.79 -8.35 41.98
N ARG A 195 13.28 -7.24 42.56
CA ARG A 195 13.62 -6.02 41.83
C ARG A 195 14.69 -6.25 40.77
N ALA A 196 15.78 -6.96 41.10
CA ALA A 196 16.86 -7.24 40.16
C ALA A 196 16.38 -8.07 38.95
N ALA A 197 15.50 -9.05 39.16
CA ALA A 197 14.89 -9.83 38.09
C ALA A 197 14.00 -8.99 37.17
N ARG A 198 13.16 -8.10 37.73
CA ARG A 198 12.29 -7.21 36.94
C ARG A 198 13.06 -6.15 36.18
N GLU A 199 14.12 -5.60 36.77
CA GLU A 199 15.04 -4.69 36.05
C GLU A 199 15.72 -5.42 34.88
N ALA A 200 16.11 -6.68 35.06
CA ALA A 200 16.68 -7.49 33.99
C ALA A 200 15.69 -7.71 32.83
N ILE A 201 14.39 -7.85 33.09
CA ILE A 201 13.35 -7.90 32.03
C ILE A 201 13.36 -6.60 31.21
N LEU A 202 13.42 -5.45 31.88
CA LEU A 202 13.44 -4.15 31.21
C LEU A 202 14.69 -3.99 30.34
N ASP A 203 15.86 -4.36 30.86
CA ASP A 203 17.14 -4.27 30.14
C ASP A 203 17.15 -5.21 28.91
N LEU A 204 16.76 -6.47 29.09
CA LEU A 204 16.67 -7.49 28.03
C LEU A 204 15.81 -7.02 26.85
N MET A 205 14.58 -6.58 27.13
CA MET A 205 13.63 -6.21 26.08
C MET A 205 13.98 -4.86 25.44
N THR A 206 14.62 -3.95 26.18
CA THR A 206 15.14 -2.69 25.63
C THR A 206 16.26 -2.96 24.63
N ASP A 207 17.22 -3.81 24.98
CA ASP A 207 18.34 -4.18 24.10
C ASP A 207 17.87 -4.92 22.84
N ALA A 208 16.98 -5.89 22.99
CA ALA A 208 16.44 -6.64 21.86
C ALA A 208 15.66 -5.72 20.89
N THR A 209 14.84 -4.81 21.43
CA THR A 209 14.07 -3.84 20.63
C THR A 209 14.98 -2.82 19.93
N ARG A 210 16.06 -2.40 20.57
CA ARG A 210 17.05 -1.46 20.03
C ARG A 210 17.77 -2.02 18.81
N ASP A 211 18.11 -3.31 18.83
CA ASP A 211 18.79 -3.99 17.72
C ASP A 211 17.84 -4.29 16.56
N ALA A 212 16.68 -4.92 16.80
CA ALA A 212 15.81 -5.37 15.71
C ALA A 212 14.97 -4.25 15.08
N ARG A 213 14.51 -3.28 15.90
CA ARG A 213 13.59 -2.21 15.50
C ARG A 213 12.38 -2.67 14.66
N THR A 214 11.87 -3.87 14.94
CA THR A 214 10.70 -4.41 14.24
C THR A 214 9.41 -4.19 15.04
N PRO A 215 8.28 -3.94 14.35
CA PRO A 215 6.97 -3.83 14.98
C PRO A 215 6.61 -4.94 15.96
N GLU A 216 6.83 -6.18 15.55
CA GLU A 216 6.43 -7.36 16.29
C GLU A 216 7.21 -7.45 17.61
N LEU A 217 8.51 -7.12 17.57
CA LEU A 217 9.34 -7.14 18.76
C LEU A 217 9.06 -5.93 19.67
N ALA A 218 8.82 -4.75 19.11
CA ALA A 218 8.47 -3.57 19.90
C ALA A 218 7.13 -3.73 20.62
N MET A 219 6.12 -4.30 19.94
CA MET A 219 4.84 -4.66 20.58
C MET A 219 5.05 -5.69 21.68
N LEU A 220 5.75 -6.80 21.39
CA LEU A 220 6.06 -7.82 22.38
C LEU A 220 6.79 -7.23 23.61
N ALA A 221 7.80 -6.40 23.38
CA ALA A 221 8.53 -5.71 24.43
C ALA A 221 7.62 -4.85 25.29
N SER A 222 6.73 -4.07 24.69
CA SER A 222 5.78 -3.24 25.45
C SER A 222 4.86 -4.07 26.35
N GLU A 223 4.36 -5.21 25.86
CA GLU A 223 3.47 -6.09 26.61
C GLU A 223 4.19 -6.81 27.75
N MET A 224 5.46 -7.17 27.55
CA MET A 224 6.28 -7.88 28.53
C MET A 224 6.92 -6.96 29.57
N MET A 225 7.28 -5.73 29.21
CA MET A 225 7.90 -4.75 30.12
C MET A 225 6.88 -4.05 31.02
N LEU A 226 5.63 -3.90 30.58
CA LEU A 226 4.60 -3.15 31.31
C LEU A 226 4.31 -3.72 32.72
N PRO A 227 4.11 -5.04 32.91
CA PRO A 227 3.93 -5.62 34.24
C PRO A 227 5.14 -5.40 35.15
N ALA A 228 6.35 -5.61 34.62
CA ALA A 228 7.60 -5.43 35.36
C ALA A 228 7.78 -3.97 35.83
N ALA A 229 7.55 -3.00 34.93
CA ALA A 229 7.61 -1.57 35.27
C ALA A 229 6.56 -1.18 36.32
N THR A 230 5.35 -1.73 36.24
CA THR A 230 4.27 -1.47 37.19
C THR A 230 4.64 -1.98 38.59
N LYS A 231 5.13 -3.22 38.70
CA LYS A 231 5.55 -3.82 39.98
C LYS A 231 6.80 -3.17 40.57
N LEU A 232 7.64 -2.55 39.75
CA LEU A 232 8.77 -1.71 40.19
C LEU A 232 8.35 -0.29 40.62
N ASN A 233 7.07 0.06 40.58
CA ASN A 233 6.55 1.41 40.81
C ASN A 233 7.16 2.48 39.88
N MET A 234 7.57 2.10 38.67
CA MET A 234 8.05 3.02 37.64
C MET A 234 6.88 3.60 36.84
N ALA A 235 6.06 4.45 37.48
CA ALA A 235 4.80 4.96 36.93
C ALA A 235 4.97 5.61 35.53
N GLU A 236 5.97 6.49 35.36
CA GLU A 236 6.22 7.16 34.09
C GLU A 236 6.63 6.17 32.99
N ARG A 237 7.42 5.14 33.32
CA ARG A 237 7.83 4.11 32.34
C ARG A 237 6.65 3.23 31.95
N ALA A 238 5.83 2.83 32.91
CA ALA A 238 4.62 2.04 32.67
C ALA A 238 3.61 2.82 31.80
N GLU A 239 3.41 4.11 32.08
CA GLU A 239 2.54 4.98 31.27
C GLU A 239 3.04 5.09 29.82
N ARG A 240 4.34 5.32 29.60
CA ARG A 240 4.91 5.42 28.25
C ARG A 240 4.81 4.12 27.46
N LEU A 241 5.03 2.97 28.10
CA LEU A 241 4.84 1.66 27.47
C LEU A 241 3.35 1.39 27.16
N GLY A 242 2.44 1.81 28.04
CA GLY A 242 1.00 1.78 27.81
C GLY A 242 0.57 2.64 26.62
N GLU A 243 1.04 3.89 26.57
CA GLU A 243 0.80 4.82 25.46
C GLU A 243 1.28 4.21 24.13
N PHE A 244 2.50 3.63 24.10
CA PHE A 244 3.01 2.95 22.92
C PHE A 244 2.07 1.84 22.46
N ARG A 245 1.68 0.93 23.37
CA ARG A 245 0.82 -0.22 23.04
C ARG A 245 -0.51 0.25 22.45
N ASP A 246 -1.13 1.24 23.08
CA ASP A 246 -2.45 1.73 22.68
C ASP A 246 -2.37 2.50 21.35
N ARG A 247 -1.37 3.36 21.18
CA ARG A 247 -1.14 4.07 19.91
C ARG A 247 -0.76 3.13 18.77
N TRP A 248 0.06 2.11 19.03
CA TRP A 248 0.39 1.11 18.03
C TRP A 248 -0.83 0.28 17.62
N ARG A 249 -1.64 -0.16 18.60
CA ARG A 249 -2.91 -0.86 18.31
C ARG A 249 -3.87 0.02 17.51
N GLN A 250 -4.00 1.29 17.84
CA GLN A 250 -4.81 2.25 17.07
C GLN A 250 -4.27 2.42 15.63
N ALA A 251 -2.95 2.51 15.47
CA ALA A 251 -2.33 2.60 14.15
C ALA A 251 -2.60 1.35 13.30
N PHE A 252 -2.60 0.16 13.91
CA PHE A 252 -2.83 -1.13 13.23
C PHE A 252 -4.31 -1.42 12.95
N GLN A 253 -5.25 -0.94 13.78
CA GLN A 253 -6.70 -1.14 13.59
C GLN A 253 -7.28 -0.37 12.40
N GLY A 254 -6.59 0.68 11.94
CA GLY A 254 -7.00 1.46 10.77
C GLY A 254 -6.42 0.98 9.44
N ASP A 255 -5.58 -0.05 9.44
CA ASP A 255 -4.73 -0.32 8.29
C ASP A 255 -5.46 -1.00 7.13
N ARG A 256 -5.27 -0.38 5.97
CA ARG A 256 -5.72 -0.90 4.69
C ARG A 256 -4.80 -2.04 4.27
N ILE A 257 -5.25 -2.89 3.35
CA ILE A 257 -4.39 -3.91 2.75
C ILE A 257 -3.38 -3.19 1.85
N ASN A 258 -2.08 -3.45 2.00
CA ASN A 258 -1.08 -3.00 1.03
C ASN A 258 -1.18 -3.85 -0.25
N TRP A 259 -1.51 -3.21 -1.37
CA TRP A 259 -1.70 -3.88 -2.67
C TRP A 259 -0.39 -4.08 -3.43
N ILE A 260 0.75 -3.55 -2.95
CA ILE A 260 2.03 -3.54 -3.69
C ILE A 260 3.22 -3.80 -2.73
N PRO A 261 4.17 -4.71 -3.04
CA PRO A 261 4.03 -6.12 -3.36
C PRO A 261 4.14 -7.02 -2.09
N HIS A 262 3.33 -8.09 -2.06
CA HIS A 262 3.63 -9.40 -1.44
C HIS A 262 3.51 -9.61 0.07
N THR A 263 3.16 -8.63 0.88
CA THR A 263 3.07 -8.87 2.32
C THR A 263 1.65 -9.17 2.81
N GLY A 264 0.62 -8.59 2.17
CA GLY A 264 -0.72 -8.55 2.78
C GLY A 264 -0.73 -7.85 4.14
N GLN A 265 0.37 -7.15 4.48
CA GLN A 265 0.57 -6.43 5.72
C GLN A 265 -0.03 -5.02 5.60
N THR A 266 0.05 -4.32 6.72
CA THR A 266 -0.36 -2.93 6.88
C THR A 266 0.28 -2.00 5.85
N VAL A 267 -0.45 -0.97 5.39
CA VAL A 267 0.10 0.01 4.43
C VAL A 267 1.17 0.85 5.12
N LEU A 268 2.39 0.74 4.60
CA LEU A 268 3.51 1.62 4.94
C LEU A 268 3.52 2.85 4.03
N ALA A 269 3.98 3.98 4.57
CA ALA A 269 3.98 5.26 3.88
C ALA A 269 2.60 5.60 3.27
N GLU A 270 1.52 5.45 4.05
CA GLU A 270 0.12 5.51 3.61
C GLU A 270 -0.18 6.70 2.68
N LYS A 271 0.29 7.90 3.04
CA LYS A 271 0.09 9.12 2.23
C LYS A 271 0.72 9.02 0.85
N ALA A 272 1.90 8.40 0.74
CA ALA A 272 2.59 8.21 -0.54
C ALA A 272 1.92 7.10 -1.34
N HIS A 273 1.49 6.03 -0.66
CA HIS A 273 0.76 4.92 -1.27
C HIS A 273 -0.58 5.39 -1.87
N ASP A 274 -1.36 6.17 -1.13
CA ASP A 274 -2.62 6.72 -1.63
C ASP A 274 -2.43 7.62 -2.85
N ARG A 275 -1.37 8.43 -2.88
CA ARG A 275 -1.06 9.28 -4.04
C ARG A 275 -0.70 8.45 -5.28
N LEU A 276 0.06 7.37 -5.10
CA LEU A 276 0.36 6.42 -6.18
C LEU A 276 -0.92 5.74 -6.68
N MET A 277 -1.77 5.26 -5.78
CA MET A 277 -3.02 4.59 -6.16
C MET A 277 -4.00 5.54 -6.87
N ARG A 278 -4.03 6.82 -6.47
CA ARG A 278 -4.74 7.89 -7.18
C ARG A 278 -4.22 8.05 -8.60
N SER A 279 -2.90 8.18 -8.78
CA SER A 279 -2.30 8.38 -10.10
C SER A 279 -2.44 7.16 -11.00
N MET A 280 -2.36 5.94 -10.45
CA MET A 280 -2.60 4.71 -11.20
C MET A 280 -4.04 4.62 -11.69
N THR A 281 -5.02 4.93 -10.83
CA THR A 281 -6.44 4.95 -11.20
C THR A 281 -6.71 5.99 -12.28
N ALA A 282 -6.15 7.19 -12.14
CA ALA A 282 -6.23 8.24 -13.16
C ALA A 282 -5.63 7.78 -14.50
N THR A 283 -4.48 7.09 -14.46
CA THR A 283 -3.80 6.56 -15.65
C THR A 283 -4.67 5.51 -16.35
N LEU A 284 -5.25 4.57 -15.60
CA LEU A 284 -6.14 3.54 -16.15
C LEU A 284 -7.35 4.16 -16.86
N VAL A 285 -7.99 5.16 -16.25
CA VAL A 285 -9.17 5.81 -16.86
C VAL A 285 -8.79 6.62 -18.09
N ALA A 286 -7.69 7.37 -18.06
CA ALA A 286 -7.21 8.12 -19.21
C ALA A 286 -6.83 7.17 -20.38
N MET A 287 -6.15 6.06 -20.07
CA MET A 287 -5.73 5.06 -21.06
C MET A 287 -6.93 4.33 -21.67
N ALA A 288 -7.88 3.88 -20.84
CA ALA A 288 -9.11 3.25 -21.32
C ALA A 288 -9.89 4.20 -22.23
N THR A 289 -10.05 5.46 -21.81
CA THR A 289 -10.74 6.50 -22.61
C THR A 289 -10.08 6.69 -23.98
N TRP A 290 -8.74 6.76 -24.00
CA TRP A 290 -7.99 6.90 -25.24
C TRP A 290 -8.20 5.71 -26.19
N VAL A 291 -8.10 4.47 -25.67
CA VAL A 291 -8.31 3.24 -26.46
C VAL A 291 -9.71 3.21 -27.09
N ILE A 292 -10.73 3.61 -26.33
CA ILE A 292 -12.12 3.65 -26.82
C ILE A 292 -12.27 4.71 -27.92
N LEU A 293 -11.73 5.91 -27.73
CA LEU A 293 -11.75 6.95 -28.76
C LEU A 293 -11.01 6.50 -30.03
N ALA A 294 -9.90 5.79 -29.90
CA ALA A 294 -9.16 5.25 -31.03
C ALA A 294 -9.99 4.21 -31.80
N ALA A 295 -10.65 3.29 -31.09
CA ALA A 295 -11.56 2.31 -31.70
C ALA A 295 -12.74 2.97 -32.43
N ILE A 296 -13.34 4.00 -31.83
CA ILE A 296 -14.43 4.78 -32.45
C ILE A 296 -13.91 5.51 -33.70
N ALA A 297 -12.71 6.11 -33.64
CA ALA A 297 -12.12 6.80 -34.78
C ALA A 297 -11.90 5.84 -35.97
N ILE A 298 -11.36 4.64 -35.71
CA ILE A 298 -11.15 3.59 -36.72
C ILE A 298 -12.50 3.19 -37.32
N PHE A 299 -13.51 2.90 -36.48
CA PHE A 299 -14.85 2.53 -36.94
C PHE A 299 -15.47 3.62 -37.82
N MET A 300 -15.37 4.89 -37.43
CA MET A 300 -15.88 6.01 -38.21
C MET A 300 -15.13 6.19 -39.54
N MET A 301 -13.81 5.97 -39.57
CA MET A 301 -13.05 5.99 -40.83
C MET A 301 -13.49 4.87 -41.78
N VAL A 302 -13.66 3.64 -41.28
CA VAL A 302 -14.18 2.52 -42.07
C VAL A 302 -15.58 2.83 -42.60
N ALA A 303 -16.46 3.38 -41.76
CA ALA A 303 -17.81 3.78 -42.18
C ALA A 303 -17.78 4.83 -43.29
N ILE A 304 -16.88 5.82 -43.23
CA ILE A 304 -16.73 6.84 -44.29
C ILE A 304 -16.22 6.21 -45.60
N LEU A 305 -15.25 5.29 -45.52
CA LEU A 305 -14.71 4.58 -46.69
C LEU A 305 -15.77 3.74 -47.39
N VAL A 306 -16.58 3.01 -46.63
CA VAL A 306 -17.63 2.12 -47.16
C VAL A 306 -18.81 2.91 -47.72
N THR A 307 -19.19 4.02 -47.11
CA THR A 307 -20.42 4.74 -47.47
C THR A 307 -20.25 5.88 -48.45
N GLN A 308 -19.00 6.20 -48.84
CA GLN A 308 -18.63 7.22 -49.84
C GLN A 308 -19.57 8.44 -49.87
N PRO A 309 -19.62 9.22 -48.78
CA PRO A 309 -20.53 10.35 -48.66
C PRO A 309 -20.36 11.37 -49.80
N PRO A 310 -21.46 11.86 -50.39
CA PRO A 310 -21.43 12.79 -51.52
C PRO A 310 -20.63 14.06 -51.18
N ASP A 311 -19.90 14.56 -52.17
CA ASP A 311 -18.97 15.70 -52.01
C ASP A 311 -19.68 17.04 -51.79
N ASP A 312 -20.95 17.12 -52.18
CA ASP A 312 -21.77 18.34 -52.13
C ASP A 312 -22.19 18.74 -50.71
N ILE A 313 -22.07 17.82 -49.74
CA ILE A 313 -22.49 18.05 -48.35
C ILE A 313 -21.28 18.40 -47.48
N THR A 314 -21.04 19.71 -47.32
CA THR A 314 -19.98 20.23 -46.44
C THR A 314 -20.44 20.31 -44.99
N VAL A 315 -19.80 19.54 -44.11
CA VAL A 315 -19.98 19.65 -42.65
C VAL A 315 -19.28 20.92 -42.14
N GLN A 316 -20.02 21.85 -41.54
CA GLN A 316 -19.46 23.10 -40.99
C GLN A 316 -19.57 23.12 -39.46
N TRP A 317 -18.59 23.73 -38.79
CA TRP A 317 -18.65 23.97 -37.35
C TRP A 317 -19.45 25.25 -37.08
N ARG A 318 -20.37 25.23 -36.11
CA ARG A 318 -21.14 26.43 -35.70
C ARG A 318 -20.25 27.61 -35.32
N ARG A 319 -19.07 27.31 -34.77
CA ARG A 319 -18.01 28.28 -34.48
C ARG A 319 -16.73 27.83 -35.18
N LEU A 320 -16.35 28.48 -36.28
CA LEU A 320 -15.25 28.06 -37.17
C LEU A 320 -13.92 27.75 -36.44
N LYS A 321 -13.52 28.60 -35.47
CA LYS A 321 -12.22 28.48 -34.78
C LYS A 321 -12.29 27.74 -33.43
N ARG A 322 -13.43 27.79 -32.74
CA ARG A 322 -13.59 27.25 -31.36
C ARG A 322 -14.37 25.94 -31.31
N GLY A 323 -15.22 25.66 -32.30
CA GLY A 323 -16.11 24.50 -32.34
C GLY A 323 -15.42 23.16 -32.12
N PRO A 324 -14.27 22.86 -32.77
CA PRO A 324 -13.56 21.60 -32.54
C PRO A 324 -13.04 21.44 -31.11
N ARG A 325 -12.62 22.53 -30.47
CA ARG A 325 -12.12 22.53 -29.09
C ARG A 325 -13.26 22.39 -28.09
N GLU A 326 -14.35 23.13 -28.29
CA GLU A 326 -15.56 23.04 -27.46
C GLU A 326 -16.15 21.62 -27.52
N ALA A 327 -16.21 21.02 -28.72
CA ALA A 327 -16.68 19.66 -28.91
C ALA A 327 -15.78 18.61 -28.23
N ALA A 328 -14.46 18.77 -28.32
CA ALA A 328 -13.51 17.89 -27.64
C ALA A 328 -13.64 17.97 -26.12
N VAL A 329 -13.75 19.19 -25.55
CA VAL A 329 -13.92 19.39 -24.11
C VAL A 329 -15.25 18.81 -23.62
N LEU A 330 -16.34 19.01 -24.37
CA LEU A 330 -17.64 18.44 -24.04
C LEU A 330 -17.62 16.90 -24.09
N ALA A 331 -17.02 16.33 -25.14
CA ALA A 331 -16.88 14.88 -25.28
C ALA A 331 -16.03 14.25 -24.17
N CYS A 332 -14.97 14.93 -23.74
CA CYS A 332 -14.07 14.50 -22.68
C CYS A 332 -14.52 14.92 -21.27
N SER A 333 -15.61 15.69 -21.14
CA SER A 333 -16.05 16.24 -19.84
C SER A 333 -16.28 15.21 -18.74
N PRO A 334 -16.82 13.99 -19.01
CA PRO A 334 -16.97 12.98 -17.96
C PRO A 334 -15.62 12.48 -17.44
N MET A 335 -14.66 12.26 -18.34
CA MET A 335 -13.29 11.87 -17.98
C MET A 335 -12.59 12.98 -17.19
N LEU A 336 -12.68 14.24 -17.66
CA LEU A 336 -12.07 15.38 -16.98
C LEU A 336 -12.70 15.60 -15.59
N GLY A 337 -14.02 15.49 -15.47
CA GLY A 337 -14.71 15.57 -14.18
C GLY A 337 -14.28 14.47 -13.22
N PHE A 338 -14.10 13.23 -13.72
CA PHE A 338 -13.59 12.13 -12.92
C PHE A 338 -12.14 12.36 -12.47
N LEU A 339 -11.27 12.89 -13.34
CA LEU A 339 -9.90 13.24 -12.98
C LEU A 339 -9.83 14.35 -11.92
N VAL A 340 -10.70 15.37 -12.03
CA VAL A 340 -10.84 16.42 -11.01
C VAL A 340 -11.31 15.82 -9.69
N LEU A 341 -12.28 14.90 -9.73
CA LEU A 341 -12.73 14.18 -8.54
C LEU A 341 -11.60 13.36 -7.91
N ILE A 342 -10.79 12.64 -8.71
CA ILE A 342 -9.61 11.93 -8.18
C ILE A 342 -8.62 12.89 -7.53
N ALA A 343 -8.40 14.05 -8.14
CA ALA A 343 -7.44 15.05 -7.66
C ALA A 343 -7.90 15.70 -6.34
N LEU A 344 -9.21 15.98 -6.19
CA LEU A 344 -9.77 16.70 -5.05
C LEU A 344 -10.25 15.78 -3.92
N ALA A 345 -10.64 14.54 -4.23
CA ALA A 345 -11.29 13.70 -3.25
C ALA A 345 -10.27 13.08 -2.29
N ASP A 346 -10.47 13.33 -0.99
CA ASP A 346 -9.68 12.72 0.06
C ASP A 346 -10.24 11.34 0.46
N ILE A 347 -10.03 10.38 -0.44
CA ILE A 347 -10.62 9.04 -0.33
C ILE A 347 -9.51 7.99 -0.21
N PRO A 348 -9.77 6.89 0.53
CA PRO A 348 -8.97 5.67 0.46
C PRO A 348 -9.02 4.95 -0.90
N TRP A 349 -8.06 5.22 -1.79
CA TRP A 349 -8.10 4.69 -3.16
C TRP A 349 -7.80 3.20 -3.28
N THR A 350 -7.19 2.58 -2.27
CA THR A 350 -6.98 1.13 -2.19
C THR A 350 -8.30 0.35 -2.31
N TRP A 351 -9.39 0.88 -1.75
CA TRP A 351 -10.71 0.26 -1.84
C TRP A 351 -11.38 0.46 -3.21
N LEU A 352 -11.00 1.50 -3.95
CA LEU A 352 -11.54 1.80 -5.28
C LEU A 352 -10.98 0.90 -6.38
N ILE A 353 -9.90 0.16 -6.14
CA ILE A 353 -9.32 -0.78 -7.13
C ILE A 353 -9.87 -2.20 -6.96
N SER A 354 -10.66 -2.45 -5.90
CA SER A 354 -11.34 -3.74 -5.72
C SER A 354 -12.29 -4.07 -6.87
N TYR A 355 -12.41 -5.38 -7.17
CA TYR A 355 -13.15 -5.98 -8.28
C TYR A 355 -14.57 -5.41 -8.58
N PRO A 356 -15.39 -5.00 -7.59
CA PRO A 356 -16.69 -4.38 -7.86
C PRO A 356 -16.61 -2.99 -8.52
N THR A 357 -15.55 -2.24 -8.25
CA THR A 357 -15.38 -0.85 -8.71
C THR A 357 -14.83 -0.78 -10.14
N LEU A 358 -14.04 -1.78 -10.54
CA LEU A 358 -13.57 -1.97 -11.91
C LEU A 358 -14.75 -2.11 -12.89
N LYS A 359 -15.83 -2.78 -12.46
CA LYS A 359 -17.09 -2.91 -13.23
C LYS A 359 -17.77 -1.58 -13.50
N ALA A 360 -17.74 -0.64 -12.55
CA ALA A 360 -18.25 0.71 -12.76
C ALA A 360 -17.35 1.55 -13.67
N GLY A 361 -16.03 1.36 -13.58
CA GLY A 361 -15.05 1.94 -14.51
C GLY A 361 -15.27 1.51 -15.97
N LEU A 362 -15.73 0.26 -16.18
CA LEU A 362 -16.13 -0.26 -17.50
C LEU A 362 -17.41 0.38 -18.06
N LEU A 363 -18.14 1.22 -17.30
CA LEU A 363 -19.34 1.93 -17.75
C LEU A 363 -19.07 3.37 -18.22
N LEU A 364 -17.90 3.95 -17.92
CA LEU A 364 -17.39 5.21 -18.52
C LEU A 364 -17.36 5.24 -20.07
N PRO A 365 -17.09 4.13 -20.79
CA PRO A 365 -17.17 4.08 -22.26
C PRO A 365 -18.56 4.47 -22.80
N GLY A 366 -19.63 4.10 -22.08
CA GLY A 366 -21.00 4.45 -22.44
C GLY A 366 -21.27 5.96 -22.35
N LEU A 367 -20.79 6.59 -21.27
CA LEU A 367 -20.82 8.04 -21.07
C LEU A 367 -20.07 8.79 -22.17
N LEU A 368 -18.91 8.27 -22.57
CA LEU A 368 -18.09 8.84 -23.62
C LEU A 368 -18.82 8.85 -24.98
N LEU A 369 -19.45 7.73 -25.34
CA LEU A 369 -20.23 7.60 -26.59
C LEU A 369 -21.38 8.61 -26.66
N VAL A 370 -22.15 8.75 -25.58
CA VAL A 370 -23.23 9.76 -25.48
C VAL A 370 -22.67 11.18 -25.60
N SER A 371 -21.55 11.45 -24.93
CA SER A 371 -20.92 12.77 -24.90
C SER A 371 -20.37 13.18 -26.26
N ILE A 372 -19.79 12.24 -27.03
CA ILE A 372 -19.35 12.49 -28.42
C ILE A 372 -20.55 12.83 -29.31
N GLY A 373 -21.64 12.07 -29.18
CA GLY A 373 -22.86 12.31 -29.94
C GLY A 373 -23.48 13.67 -29.65
N ALA A 374 -23.62 14.01 -28.37
CA ALA A 374 -24.12 15.30 -27.92
C ALA A 374 -23.20 16.45 -28.34
N ALA A 375 -21.88 16.33 -28.14
CA ALA A 375 -20.90 17.35 -28.52
C ALA A 375 -20.92 17.63 -30.03
N THR A 376 -21.06 16.58 -30.85
CA THR A 376 -21.17 16.69 -32.30
C THR A 376 -22.47 17.41 -32.68
N TRP A 377 -23.60 17.06 -32.06
CA TRP A 377 -24.89 17.71 -32.31
C TRP A 377 -24.91 19.21 -31.96
N ILE A 378 -24.26 19.58 -30.85
CA ILE A 378 -24.16 20.97 -30.38
C ILE A 378 -23.23 21.78 -31.28
N SER A 379 -22.11 21.20 -31.73
CA SER A 379 -20.99 21.96 -32.32
C SER A 379 -20.99 21.98 -33.84
N VAL A 380 -21.67 21.02 -34.49
CA VAL A 380 -21.73 20.89 -35.94
C VAL A 380 -23.04 21.44 -36.49
N GLN A 381 -22.96 22.10 -37.64
CA GLN A 381 -24.08 22.58 -38.43
C GLN A 381 -24.11 21.82 -39.77
N LEU A 382 -25.28 21.23 -40.06
CA LEU A 382 -25.59 20.68 -41.38
C LEU A 382 -26.33 21.77 -42.16
N ARG A 383 -25.95 22.01 -43.42
CA ARG A 383 -26.63 22.97 -44.31
C ARG A 383 -27.97 22.39 -44.78
N GLU A 384 -28.94 23.25 -45.07
CA GLU A 384 -30.26 22.85 -45.59
C GLU A 384 -30.14 21.99 -46.86
N PRO A 385 -31.03 21.00 -47.06
CA PRO A 385 -32.37 20.82 -46.48
C PRO A 385 -32.46 20.05 -45.14
N PHE A 386 -31.33 19.68 -44.53
CA PHE A 386 -31.33 18.75 -43.41
C PHE A 386 -31.49 19.44 -42.05
N LYS A 387 -32.73 19.47 -41.52
CA LYS A 387 -33.01 19.93 -40.15
C LYS A 387 -32.50 18.91 -39.13
N PRO A 388 -31.74 19.32 -38.10
CA PRO A 388 -31.28 18.40 -37.06
C PRO A 388 -32.48 17.81 -36.30
N CYS A 389 -32.42 16.51 -36.00
CA CYS A 389 -33.41 15.86 -35.16
C CYS A 389 -33.54 16.62 -33.82
N PRO A 390 -34.76 16.93 -33.32
CA PRO A 390 -34.99 17.60 -32.03
C PRO A 390 -34.96 16.64 -30.83
N LEU A 391 -35.08 15.33 -31.05
CA LEU A 391 -35.00 14.29 -30.01
C LEU A 391 -33.70 14.31 -29.16
N PRO A 392 -32.50 14.54 -29.71
CA PRO A 392 -31.23 14.56 -28.97
C PRO A 392 -31.21 15.58 -27.83
N GLY A 393 -31.74 16.80 -28.08
CA GLY A 393 -31.78 17.85 -27.06
C GLY A 393 -32.77 17.53 -25.93
N LYS A 394 -33.95 17.01 -26.28
CA LYS A 394 -34.98 16.64 -25.29
C LYS A 394 -34.57 15.43 -24.44
N VAL A 395 -33.92 14.44 -25.05
CA VAL A 395 -33.39 13.26 -24.35
C VAL A 395 -32.22 13.64 -23.45
N ALA A 396 -31.33 14.56 -23.87
CA ALA A 396 -30.25 15.07 -23.03
C ALA A 396 -30.77 15.87 -21.82
N TRP A 397 -31.80 16.69 -21.99
CA TRP A 397 -32.46 17.38 -20.88
C TRP A 397 -33.21 16.43 -19.95
N ALA A 398 -33.92 15.45 -20.48
CA ALA A 398 -34.59 14.41 -19.68
C ALA A 398 -33.58 13.55 -18.90
N ALA A 399 -32.44 13.23 -19.52
CA ALA A 399 -31.32 12.55 -18.87
C ALA A 399 -30.74 13.37 -17.72
N ALA A 400 -30.47 14.66 -17.95
CA ALA A 400 -30.00 15.55 -16.89
C ALA A 400 -31.04 15.67 -15.75
N ALA A 401 -32.32 15.80 -16.10
CA ALA A 401 -33.42 15.90 -15.15
C ALA A 401 -33.72 14.60 -14.39
N PHE A 402 -33.28 13.44 -14.88
CA PHE A 402 -33.39 12.16 -14.16
C PHE A 402 -32.12 11.84 -13.37
N CYS A 403 -30.94 11.98 -13.99
CA CYS A 403 -29.67 11.71 -13.34
C CYS A 403 -29.44 12.62 -12.13
N VAL A 404 -29.71 13.93 -12.21
CA VAL A 404 -29.42 14.85 -11.10
C VAL A 404 -30.26 14.55 -9.84
N PRO A 405 -31.58 14.30 -9.92
CA PRO A 405 -32.38 13.91 -8.76
C PRO A 405 -32.05 12.51 -8.24
N THR A 406 -31.80 11.51 -9.11
CA THR A 406 -31.32 10.19 -8.65
C THR A 406 -29.96 10.33 -7.96
N LEU A 407 -29.11 11.25 -8.45
CA LEU A 407 -27.86 11.71 -7.84
C LEU A 407 -28.00 12.43 -6.49
N LEU A 408 -29.17 12.96 -6.18
CA LEU A 408 -29.47 13.58 -4.89
C LEU A 408 -30.09 12.56 -3.92
N VAL A 409 -31.02 11.73 -4.40
CA VAL A 409 -31.74 10.73 -3.58
C VAL A 409 -30.79 9.64 -3.08
N LEU A 410 -29.95 9.08 -3.94
CA LEU A 410 -28.97 8.07 -3.53
C LEU A 410 -27.88 8.65 -2.60
N ALA A 411 -27.63 9.97 -2.65
CA ALA A 411 -26.69 10.66 -1.74
C ALA A 411 -27.25 10.77 -0.33
N MET A 412 -28.56 11.02 -0.25
CA MET A 412 -29.28 11.28 0.99
C MET A 412 -29.80 10.00 1.66
N PHE A 413 -30.20 8.97 0.90
CA PHE A 413 -31.05 7.90 1.44
C PHE A 413 -30.47 6.47 1.45
N VAL A 414 -29.32 6.21 0.81
CA VAL A 414 -28.67 4.89 0.96
C VAL A 414 -27.79 4.92 2.21
N SER A 415 -28.27 4.25 3.26
CA SER A 415 -27.51 3.98 4.48
C SER A 415 -26.49 2.87 4.18
N PRO A 416 -25.18 3.17 4.19
CA PRO A 416 -24.17 2.14 4.05
C PRO A 416 -24.08 1.33 5.34
N ASN A 417 -23.93 0.01 5.22
CA ASN A 417 -23.69 -0.86 6.36
C ASN A 417 -22.36 -0.47 7.02
N ARG A 418 -22.38 -0.33 8.36
CA ARG A 418 -21.27 0.14 9.18
C ARG A 418 -20.51 -1.01 9.84
N GLU A 419 -20.25 -2.07 9.08
CA GLU A 419 -19.40 -3.13 9.60
C GLU A 419 -17.93 -2.73 9.44
N PRO A 420 -17.06 -3.02 10.44
CA PRO A 420 -15.67 -2.53 10.47
C PRO A 420 -14.79 -3.07 9.32
N TRP A 421 -15.18 -4.17 8.69
CA TRP A 421 -14.48 -4.76 7.54
C TRP A 421 -14.98 -4.23 6.19
N GLN A 422 -16.05 -3.42 6.18
CA GLN A 422 -16.61 -2.89 4.94
C GLN A 422 -15.93 -1.57 4.52
N PRO A 423 -15.86 -1.28 3.21
CA PRO A 423 -15.28 -0.04 2.75
C PRO A 423 -16.04 1.17 3.30
N PRO A 424 -15.38 2.33 3.49
CA PRO A 424 -16.03 3.55 3.96
C PRO A 424 -17.33 3.87 3.22
N ALA A 425 -18.30 4.42 3.94
CA ALA A 425 -19.62 4.83 3.45
C ALA A 425 -19.58 5.56 2.09
N LEU A 426 -18.62 6.48 1.94
CA LEU A 426 -18.41 7.26 0.73
C LEU A 426 -18.03 6.37 -0.48
N ILE A 427 -17.25 5.32 -0.27
CA ILE A 427 -16.81 4.37 -1.30
C ILE A 427 -17.94 3.44 -1.71
N GLN A 428 -18.73 2.96 -0.74
CA GLN A 428 -19.94 2.19 -1.03
C GLN A 428 -20.91 3.00 -1.90
N ARG A 429 -21.13 4.26 -1.55
CA ARG A 429 -21.93 5.20 -2.35
C ARG A 429 -21.33 5.38 -3.74
N LEU A 430 -20.02 5.67 -3.86
CA LEU A 430 -19.32 5.80 -5.16
C LEU A 430 -19.47 4.58 -6.08
N ARG A 431 -19.43 3.36 -5.52
CA ARG A 431 -19.66 2.13 -6.29
C ARG A 431 -21.09 2.05 -6.83
N LEU A 432 -22.07 2.35 -5.98
CA LEU A 432 -23.47 2.40 -6.36
C LEU A 432 -23.74 3.50 -7.41
N TRP A 433 -23.13 4.67 -7.21
CA TRP A 433 -23.16 5.79 -8.14
C TRP A 433 -22.67 5.40 -9.52
N GLY A 434 -21.49 4.78 -9.59
CA GLY A 434 -20.90 4.36 -10.85
C GLY A 434 -21.75 3.33 -11.60
N ALA A 435 -22.37 2.38 -10.89
CA ALA A 435 -23.24 1.38 -11.50
C ALA A 435 -24.55 1.98 -12.05
N VAL A 436 -25.22 2.83 -11.28
CA VAL A 436 -26.51 3.44 -11.68
C VAL A 436 -26.30 4.48 -12.77
N VAL A 437 -25.35 5.39 -12.61
CA VAL A 437 -25.03 6.41 -13.63
C VAL A 437 -24.56 5.72 -14.91
N GLY A 438 -23.67 4.74 -14.79
CA GLY A 438 -23.19 3.96 -15.92
C GLY A 438 -24.31 3.24 -16.68
N GLY A 439 -25.23 2.59 -15.97
CA GLY A 439 -26.40 1.93 -16.55
C GLY A 439 -27.35 2.90 -17.26
N VAL A 440 -27.67 4.04 -16.64
CA VAL A 440 -28.52 5.08 -17.24
C VAL A 440 -27.86 5.66 -18.49
N CYS A 441 -26.55 5.92 -18.45
CA CYS A 441 -25.83 6.42 -19.61
C CYS A 441 -25.75 5.42 -20.77
N LEU A 442 -25.61 4.11 -20.50
CA LEU A 442 -25.72 3.08 -21.53
C LEU A 442 -27.13 3.02 -22.14
N ALA A 443 -28.18 3.12 -21.33
CA ALA A 443 -29.56 3.16 -21.82
C ALA A 443 -29.81 4.38 -22.70
N LEU A 444 -29.29 5.55 -22.30
CA LEU A 444 -29.35 6.77 -23.10
C LEU A 444 -28.52 6.67 -24.39
N ALA A 445 -27.34 6.03 -24.35
CA ALA A 445 -26.53 5.74 -25.53
C ALA A 445 -27.31 4.89 -26.53
N ALA A 446 -27.96 3.83 -26.04
CA ALA A 446 -28.78 2.95 -26.85
C ALA A 446 -29.97 3.70 -27.47
N LEU A 447 -30.71 4.49 -26.68
CA LEU A 447 -31.81 5.34 -27.17
C LEU A 447 -31.33 6.36 -28.20
N TRP A 448 -30.13 6.92 -28.02
CA TRP A 448 -29.55 7.88 -28.94
C TRP A 448 -29.12 7.25 -30.26
N VAL A 449 -28.49 6.07 -30.22
CA VAL A 449 -28.13 5.28 -31.40
C VAL A 449 -29.39 4.85 -32.15
N ILE A 450 -30.38 4.28 -31.46
CA ILE A 450 -31.65 3.83 -32.05
C ILE A 450 -32.41 5.01 -32.65
N GLY A 451 -32.55 6.11 -31.90
CA GLY A 451 -33.22 7.33 -32.38
C GLY A 451 -32.51 7.96 -33.58
N GLY A 452 -31.17 7.94 -33.60
CA GLY A 452 -30.36 8.38 -34.73
C GLY A 452 -30.56 7.50 -35.98
N VAL A 453 -30.59 6.18 -35.81
CA VAL A 453 -30.85 5.21 -36.89
C VAL A 453 -32.27 5.39 -37.45
N VAL A 454 -33.28 5.51 -36.58
CA VAL A 454 -34.68 5.71 -36.99
C VAL A 454 -34.88 7.05 -37.69
N HIS A 455 -34.29 8.13 -37.16
CA HIS A 455 -34.36 9.44 -37.81
C HIS A 455 -33.65 9.45 -39.16
N ARG A 456 -32.49 8.78 -39.27
CA ARG A 456 -31.77 8.59 -40.53
C ARG A 456 -32.61 7.83 -41.55
N ALA A 457 -33.23 6.71 -41.14
CA ALA A 457 -34.12 5.93 -42.00
C ALA A 457 -35.30 6.78 -42.52
N ARG A 458 -35.82 7.70 -41.71
CA ARG A 458 -36.93 8.60 -42.08
C ARG A 458 -36.51 9.80 -42.94
N THR A 459 -35.25 10.22 -42.88
CA THR A 459 -34.76 11.44 -43.56
C THR A 459 -33.90 11.16 -44.79
N GLY A 460 -33.59 9.89 -45.08
CA GLY A 460 -32.78 9.50 -46.24
C GLY A 460 -31.31 9.94 -46.17
N LEU A 461 -30.84 10.36 -44.99
CA LEU A 461 -29.48 10.87 -44.81
C LEU A 461 -28.40 9.77 -45.02
N PRO A 462 -27.39 9.99 -45.89
CA PRO A 462 -26.28 9.05 -46.06
C PRO A 462 -25.47 8.89 -44.77
N ALA A 463 -25.07 7.66 -44.42
CA ALA A 463 -24.30 7.37 -43.19
C ALA A 463 -23.03 8.21 -43.09
N GLY A 464 -22.35 8.38 -44.23
CA GLY A 464 -21.04 8.99 -44.30
C GLY A 464 -21.02 10.46 -43.89
N VAL A 465 -22.14 11.18 -43.96
CA VAL A 465 -22.20 12.60 -43.56
C VAL A 465 -22.11 12.73 -42.03
N TRP A 466 -22.82 11.87 -41.30
CA TRP A 466 -22.76 11.81 -39.84
C TRP A 466 -21.42 11.25 -39.35
N ALA A 467 -20.89 10.24 -40.02
CA ALA A 467 -19.57 9.70 -39.71
C ALA A 467 -18.46 10.76 -39.93
N ARG A 468 -18.53 11.55 -41.00
CA ARG A 468 -17.62 12.69 -41.25
C ARG A 468 -17.70 13.76 -40.15
N ALA A 469 -18.90 14.08 -39.66
CA ALA A 469 -19.11 15.05 -38.58
C ALA A 469 -18.56 14.56 -37.24
N SER A 470 -18.89 13.32 -36.85
CA SER A 470 -18.43 12.71 -35.62
C SER A 470 -16.92 12.49 -35.61
N LEU A 471 -16.31 12.17 -36.76
CA LEU A 471 -14.86 11.97 -36.87
C LEU A 471 -14.07 13.23 -36.47
N GLY A 472 -14.56 14.43 -36.78
CA GLY A 472 -13.91 15.69 -36.37
C GLY A 472 -13.91 15.90 -34.85
N THR A 473 -15.02 15.57 -34.19
CA THR A 473 -15.15 15.61 -32.74
C THR A 473 -14.26 14.55 -32.08
N VAL A 474 -14.31 13.31 -32.58
CA VAL A 474 -13.53 12.19 -32.05
C VAL A 474 -12.04 12.43 -32.22
N ALA A 475 -11.57 12.91 -33.38
CA ALA A 475 -10.15 13.19 -33.60
C ALA A 475 -9.63 14.31 -32.68
N SER A 476 -10.45 15.35 -32.43
CA SER A 476 -10.08 16.44 -31.52
C SER A 476 -10.09 15.98 -30.05
N ALA A 477 -11.05 15.15 -29.66
CA ALA A 477 -11.10 14.51 -28.34
C ALA A 477 -9.93 13.52 -28.13
N LEU A 478 -9.55 12.77 -29.16
CA LEU A 478 -8.41 11.84 -29.13
C LEU A 478 -7.09 12.60 -28.91
N LEU A 479 -6.92 13.76 -29.58
CA LEU A 479 -5.76 14.61 -29.35
C LEU A 479 -5.73 15.16 -27.91
N LEU A 480 -6.86 15.68 -27.42
CA LEU A 480 -6.97 16.19 -26.04
C LEU A 480 -6.66 15.09 -25.01
N THR A 481 -7.26 13.91 -25.15
CA THR A 481 -7.00 12.76 -24.26
C THR A 481 -5.57 12.26 -24.35
N SER A 482 -4.90 12.38 -25.50
CA SER A 482 -3.48 12.05 -25.61
C SER A 482 -2.60 12.96 -24.75
N PHE A 483 -2.87 14.27 -24.73
CA PHE A 483 -2.17 15.21 -23.84
C PHE A 483 -2.46 14.92 -22.36
N VAL A 484 -3.74 14.63 -22.03
CA VAL A 484 -4.13 14.29 -20.65
C VAL A 484 -3.47 12.99 -20.21
N LEU A 485 -3.48 11.95 -21.04
CA LEU A 485 -2.86 10.66 -20.74
C LEU A 485 -1.36 10.82 -20.53
N TRP A 486 -0.68 11.58 -21.41
CA TRP A 486 0.75 11.88 -21.24
C TRP A 486 1.03 12.57 -19.90
N GLY A 487 0.24 13.60 -19.55
CA GLY A 487 0.41 14.33 -18.29
C GLY A 487 0.16 13.45 -17.06
N VAL A 488 -0.88 12.61 -17.09
CA VAL A 488 -1.21 11.69 -16.00
C VAL A 488 -0.15 10.58 -15.86
N LEU A 489 0.37 10.06 -16.98
CA LEU A 489 1.48 9.11 -16.98
C LEU A 489 2.76 9.71 -16.37
N ALA A 490 3.08 10.96 -16.70
CA ALA A 490 4.22 11.66 -16.11
C ALA A 490 4.04 11.88 -14.59
N VAL A 491 2.85 12.30 -14.17
CA VAL A 491 2.50 12.41 -12.74
C VAL A 491 2.59 11.05 -12.04
N ASN A 492 2.13 9.98 -12.69
CA ASN A 492 2.21 8.62 -12.15
C ASN A 492 3.66 8.17 -11.94
N GLN A 493 4.55 8.41 -12.92
CA GLN A 493 5.98 8.11 -12.75
C GLN A 493 6.59 8.89 -11.59
N TYR A 494 6.25 10.18 -11.46
CA TYR A 494 6.70 10.99 -10.34
C TYR A 494 6.20 10.47 -8.98
N CYS A 495 4.93 10.09 -8.90
CA CYS A 495 4.32 9.49 -7.71
C CYS A 495 4.97 8.15 -7.36
N ASP A 496 5.30 7.31 -8.35
CA ASP A 496 5.96 6.02 -8.11
C ASP A 496 7.36 6.17 -7.53
N ILE A 497 8.18 7.07 -8.07
CA ILE A 497 9.53 7.35 -7.52
C ILE A 497 9.43 7.85 -6.07
N ARG A 498 8.46 8.73 -5.79
CA ARG A 498 8.25 9.24 -4.42
C ARG A 498 7.73 8.17 -3.48
N HIS A 499 6.80 7.34 -3.95
CA HIS A 499 6.27 6.21 -3.20
C HIS A 499 7.38 5.22 -2.88
N GLU A 500 8.21 4.84 -3.85
CA GLU A 500 9.33 3.93 -3.66
C GLU A 500 10.30 4.44 -2.59
N ARG A 501 10.70 5.72 -2.66
CA ARG A 501 11.57 6.33 -1.63
C ARG A 501 10.92 6.33 -0.24
N ALA A 502 9.64 6.68 -0.16
CA ALA A 502 8.91 6.71 1.10
C ALA A 502 8.73 5.31 1.67
N PHE A 503 8.44 4.32 0.82
CA PHE A 503 8.26 2.92 1.19
C PHE A 503 9.56 2.31 1.71
N VAL A 504 10.69 2.51 1.00
CA VAL A 504 12.01 2.04 1.48
C VAL A 504 12.34 2.63 2.84
N LYS A 505 12.06 3.94 3.05
CA LYS A 505 12.26 4.59 4.34
C LYS A 505 11.35 4.01 5.43
N ALA A 506 10.07 3.79 5.13
CA ALA A 506 9.11 3.24 6.09
C ALA A 506 9.41 1.78 6.43
N MET A 507 9.84 0.95 5.47
CA MET A 507 10.28 -0.42 5.71
C MET A 507 11.55 -0.49 6.56
N ALA A 508 12.41 0.54 6.49
CA ALA A 508 13.65 0.55 7.25
C ALA A 508 13.39 0.60 8.76
N ASP A 509 12.41 1.40 9.18
CA ASP A 509 11.90 1.51 10.56
C ASP A 509 10.36 1.71 10.51
N PRO A 510 9.58 0.61 10.47
CA PRO A 510 8.13 0.69 10.35
C PRO A 510 7.46 1.30 11.57
N VAL A 511 8.13 1.25 12.73
CA VAL A 511 7.63 1.84 13.95
C VAL A 511 7.74 3.37 13.86
N ALA A 512 8.87 3.87 13.35
CA ALA A 512 9.06 5.29 13.10
C ALA A 512 8.10 5.88 12.05
N ASP A 513 7.67 5.11 11.04
CA ASP A 513 6.68 5.56 10.05
C ASP A 513 5.35 5.95 10.70
N LYS A 514 4.92 5.20 11.73
CA LYS A 514 3.62 5.42 12.41
C LYS A 514 3.73 6.30 13.66
N LEU A 515 4.81 6.17 14.43
CA LEU A 515 4.93 6.81 15.74
C LEU A 515 5.98 7.93 15.81
N GLY A 516 6.81 8.11 14.79
CA GLY A 516 7.88 9.12 14.73
C GLY A 516 9.28 8.54 14.99
N PRO A 517 10.35 9.21 14.51
CA PRO A 517 11.73 8.69 14.56
C PRO A 517 12.32 8.55 15.97
N ASP A 518 11.74 9.23 16.95
CA ASP A 518 12.12 9.25 18.37
C ASP A 518 11.41 8.18 19.21
N TRP A 519 10.63 7.28 18.59
CA TRP A 519 9.79 6.31 19.30
C TRP A 519 10.56 5.46 20.34
N LEU A 520 11.78 5.04 20.02
CA LEU A 520 12.58 4.21 20.92
C LEU A 520 12.96 4.99 22.19
N GLU A 521 13.40 6.23 22.03
CA GLU A 521 13.76 7.13 23.14
C GLU A 521 12.53 7.51 23.96
N ARG A 522 11.42 7.83 23.27
CA ARG A 522 10.18 8.24 23.89
C ARG A 522 9.56 7.14 24.75
N TYR A 523 9.51 5.91 24.25
CA TYR A 523 8.69 4.85 24.89
C TYR A 523 9.48 3.78 25.64
N PHE A 524 10.72 3.48 25.23
CA PHE A 524 11.47 2.32 25.76
C PHE A 524 12.68 2.69 26.62
N LEU A 525 13.33 3.82 26.33
CA LEU A 525 14.49 4.29 27.08
C LEU A 525 14.08 5.12 28.30
N GLN A 526 14.85 5.02 29.38
CA GLN A 526 14.69 5.92 30.52
C GLN A 526 15.09 7.34 30.14
N PRO A 527 14.40 8.38 30.66
CA PRO A 527 14.81 9.76 30.43
C PRO A 527 16.16 9.97 31.12
N LEU A 528 17.06 10.78 30.54
CA LEU A 528 18.36 11.09 31.15
C LEU A 528 18.26 11.62 32.60
N ALA A 529 17.10 12.15 33.00
CA ALA A 529 16.85 12.68 34.34
C ALA A 529 16.71 11.60 35.44
N GLU A 530 16.44 10.34 35.10
CA GLU A 530 16.38 9.22 36.08
C GLU A 530 17.70 8.45 36.20
N GLN A 531 18.71 8.78 35.39
CA GLN A 531 20.08 8.27 35.57
C GLN A 531 20.75 9.02 36.72
N VAL A 532 20.25 8.84 37.94
CA VAL A 532 20.99 9.30 39.13
C VAL A 532 22.33 8.57 39.11
N PRO A 533 23.47 9.29 39.08
CA PRO A 533 24.75 8.65 39.25
C PRO A 533 24.75 8.06 40.66
N THR A 534 24.90 6.75 40.78
CA THR A 534 25.38 6.15 42.02
C THR A 534 26.81 6.64 42.25
N THR A 535 26.93 7.86 42.77
CA THR A 535 28.18 8.35 43.34
C THR A 535 28.54 7.39 44.46
N ARG A 536 29.57 6.57 44.18
CA ARG A 536 30.50 6.04 45.18
C ARG A 536 30.67 7.08 46.29
N THR A 537 30.21 6.76 47.48
CA THR A 537 30.78 7.33 48.70
C THR A 537 32.19 6.78 48.83
N ALA A 538 33.18 7.61 48.51
CA ALA A 538 34.51 7.51 49.08
C ALA A 538 34.61 8.63 50.11
N GLY A 539 34.70 8.24 51.37
CA GLY A 539 34.71 9.09 52.56
C GLY A 539 34.52 8.22 53.78
#